data_AF-A0A1M6K6T5-F1
#
_entry.id   AF-A0A1M6K6T5-F1
#
_cell.length_a   1.000
_cell.length_b   1.000
_cell.length_c   1.000
_cell.angle_alpha   90.00
_cell.angle_beta   90.00
_cell.angle_gamma   90.00
#
_symmetry.space_group_name_H-M   'P 1'
#
loop_
_entity.id
_entity.type
_entity.pdbx_description
1 polymer ?
#
loop_
_entity_poly.entity_id
_entity_poly.type
_entity_poly.pdbx_seq_one_letter_code
_entity_poly.pdbx_strand_id
1 'polypeptide(L)'
;MDLREYIALVFDDYTLRTITLGTAVLGAICGMLGSFAVLRKQSLLGDAISHAALPGIAIAFLIIGVKSSSIFLLGALISGLIGTFWIRGITQKTHLKSDTALGLILSLFFGFGMLLLTYIQKQPNANQAGLESYLFGQAATLLESDVWLMVIVTGISLVIVLLFWKELKLLLFDPDYTKTLGFNTKFLDILITTFIVVAIVLGLQTVGVVLMSAMLLAPAAAARQWTNNLGKMVFLAALFGASSGVLGTAISASHNNLSTGPVIVLVAGVFVLFSFIFSPGRGLLFREIRFRKNRNDLQLHKTLSFMYNIASTHEDISHPHAIKILNNFQGFTRKSLQKLEDKDYVKIDGPMWSMTETGYHTAANLYNQLIKEEDE
;
A
#
# COMPACT_ATOMS: atom_id res chain seq x y z
N MET A 1 28.14 8.78 7.52
CA MET A 1 28.83 7.83 6.63
C MET A 1 28.37 8.10 5.21
N ASP A 2 29.29 8.30 4.28
CA ASP A 2 28.91 8.59 2.89
C ASP A 2 28.33 7.33 2.22
N LEU A 3 27.43 7.51 1.24
CA LEU A 3 26.78 6.39 0.52
C LEU A 3 27.80 5.43 -0.12
N ARG A 4 28.97 5.96 -0.51
CA ARG A 4 30.10 5.18 -1.05
C ARG A 4 30.85 4.40 0.03
N GLU A 5 31.02 4.98 1.22
CA GLU A 5 31.60 4.28 2.37
C GLU A 5 30.68 3.16 2.86
N TYR A 6 29.36 3.35 2.82
CA TYR A 6 28.40 2.30 3.13
C TYR A 6 28.46 1.13 2.16
N ILE A 7 28.51 1.41 0.86
CA ILE A 7 28.64 0.35 -0.13
C ILE A 7 29.97 -0.40 0.07
N ALA A 8 31.08 0.29 0.35
CA ALA A 8 32.36 -0.34 0.65
C ALA A 8 32.30 -1.21 1.93
N LEU A 9 31.72 -0.69 3.03
CA LEU A 9 31.56 -1.44 4.28
C LEU A 9 30.63 -2.65 4.15
N VAL A 10 29.59 -2.60 3.30
CA VAL A 10 28.72 -3.76 3.05
C VAL A 10 29.49 -4.89 2.36
N PHE A 11 30.54 -4.59 1.60
CA PHE A 11 31.38 -5.61 0.98
C PHE A 11 32.50 -6.13 1.92
N ASP A 12 33.00 -5.29 2.83
CA ASP A 12 34.06 -5.66 3.77
C ASP A 12 33.56 -6.30 5.09
N ASP A 13 32.44 -5.81 5.64
CA ASP A 13 31.90 -6.25 6.93
C ASP A 13 30.84 -7.35 6.74
N TYR A 14 31.21 -8.56 7.14
CA TYR A 14 30.36 -9.75 7.06
C TYR A 14 29.03 -9.58 7.81
N THR A 15 29.03 -8.88 8.95
CA THR A 15 27.83 -8.65 9.76
C THR A 15 26.87 -7.69 9.06
N LEU A 16 27.37 -6.56 8.56
CA LEU A 16 26.54 -5.59 7.82
C LEU A 16 25.98 -6.18 6.53
N ARG A 17 26.77 -6.99 5.82
CA ARG A 17 26.32 -7.72 4.63
C ARG A 17 25.14 -8.63 4.93
N THR A 18 25.25 -9.44 6.00
CA THR A 18 24.22 -10.39 6.40
C THR A 18 22.93 -9.67 6.80
N ILE A 19 23.03 -8.60 7.60
CA ILE A 19 21.87 -7.82 8.01
C ILE A 19 21.19 -7.16 6.81
N THR A 20 21.96 -6.53 5.92
CA THR A 20 21.43 -5.84 4.74
C THR A 20 20.73 -6.79 3.78
N LEU A 21 21.31 -7.98 3.53
CA LEU A 21 20.67 -9.01 2.70
C LEU A 21 19.41 -9.55 3.37
N GLY A 22 19.46 -9.83 4.68
CA GLY A 22 18.31 -10.31 5.44
C GLY A 22 17.13 -9.32 5.41
N THR A 23 17.38 -8.05 5.68
CA THR A 23 16.34 -7.00 5.68
C THR A 23 15.81 -6.70 4.27
N ALA A 24 16.66 -6.78 3.24
CA ALA A 24 16.23 -6.65 1.85
C ALA A 24 15.31 -7.78 1.42
N VAL A 25 15.68 -9.03 1.70
CA VAL A 25 14.90 -10.23 1.38
C VAL A 25 13.58 -10.22 2.14
N LEU A 26 13.62 -9.92 3.43
CA LEU A 26 12.43 -9.77 4.26
C LEU A 26 11.50 -8.67 3.72
N GLY A 27 12.05 -7.51 3.37
CA GLY A 27 11.27 -6.43 2.78
C GLY A 27 10.63 -6.83 1.45
N ALA A 28 11.35 -7.58 0.61
CA ALA A 28 10.81 -8.08 -0.65
C ALA A 28 9.64 -9.05 -0.45
N ILE A 29 9.77 -10.05 0.44
CA ILE A 29 8.70 -11.02 0.71
C ILE A 29 7.50 -10.34 1.40
N CYS A 30 7.73 -9.43 2.35
CA CYS A 30 6.68 -8.66 3.01
C CYS A 30 5.93 -7.76 2.02
N GLY A 31 6.63 -7.08 1.12
CA GLY A 31 6.00 -6.29 0.06
C GLY A 31 5.19 -7.15 -0.91
N MET A 32 5.75 -8.27 -1.36
CA MET A 32 5.09 -9.22 -2.25
C MET A 32 3.82 -9.78 -1.62
N LEU A 33 3.91 -10.42 -0.45
CA LEU A 33 2.77 -11.06 0.22
C LEU A 33 1.78 -10.03 0.78
N GLY A 34 2.29 -8.88 1.26
CA GLY A 34 1.49 -7.76 1.70
C GLY A 34 0.59 -7.19 0.62
N SER A 35 1.01 -7.26 -0.65
CA SER A 35 0.16 -6.83 -1.77
C SER A 35 -1.15 -7.64 -1.84
N PHE A 36 -1.09 -8.95 -1.58
CA PHE A 36 -2.25 -9.82 -1.51
C PHE A 36 -3.10 -9.54 -0.27
N ALA A 37 -2.46 -9.32 0.90
CA ALA A 37 -3.17 -8.98 2.14
C ALA A 37 -3.96 -7.66 2.01
N VAL A 38 -3.35 -6.63 1.42
CA VAL A 38 -3.98 -5.32 1.18
C VAL A 38 -5.15 -5.45 0.21
N LEU A 39 -4.98 -6.18 -0.89
CA LEU A 39 -6.04 -6.40 -1.88
C LEU A 39 -7.25 -7.14 -1.32
N ARG A 40 -7.01 -8.06 -0.38
CA ARG A 40 -8.07 -8.83 0.32
C ARG A 40 -8.80 -8.04 1.39
N LYS A 41 -8.46 -6.76 1.61
CA LYS A 41 -8.96 -5.94 2.72
C LYS A 41 -8.66 -6.57 4.09
N GLN A 42 -7.59 -7.36 4.17
CA GLN A 42 -7.13 -8.03 5.39
C GLN A 42 -5.91 -7.29 5.95
N SER A 43 -5.97 -5.96 6.02
CA SER A 43 -4.82 -5.16 6.47
C SER A 43 -4.42 -5.49 7.91
N LEU A 44 -5.40 -5.69 8.78
CA LEU A 44 -5.17 -6.01 10.21
C LEU A 44 -4.77 -7.46 10.47
N LEU A 45 -4.75 -8.32 9.43
CA LEU A 45 -4.38 -9.73 9.58
C LEU A 45 -2.92 -9.88 10.00
N GLY A 46 -2.02 -9.05 9.46
CA GLY A 46 -0.62 -9.07 9.85
C GLY A 46 -0.40 -8.71 11.32
N ASP A 47 -1.17 -7.77 11.84
CA ASP A 47 -1.12 -7.32 13.22
C ASP A 47 -1.61 -8.41 14.18
N ALA A 48 -2.80 -8.97 13.92
CA ALA A 48 -3.36 -10.04 14.71
C ALA A 48 -2.45 -11.28 14.77
N ILE A 49 -1.82 -11.65 13.65
CA ILE A 49 -0.89 -12.80 13.58
C ILE A 49 0.41 -12.51 14.35
N SER A 50 0.97 -11.31 14.24
CA SER A 50 2.21 -10.95 14.94
C SER A 50 2.03 -11.08 16.45
N HIS A 51 0.91 -10.60 16.98
CA HIS A 51 0.55 -10.75 18.39
C HIS A 51 0.12 -12.17 18.76
N ALA A 52 -0.49 -12.92 17.84
CA ALA A 52 -0.77 -14.34 18.02
C ALA A 52 0.50 -15.19 18.10
N ALA A 53 1.61 -14.75 17.51
CA ALA A 53 2.89 -15.46 17.56
C ALA A 53 3.59 -15.34 18.93
N LEU A 54 3.39 -14.22 19.65
CA LEU A 54 4.02 -13.96 20.97
C LEU A 54 3.81 -15.08 22.01
N PRO A 55 2.58 -15.54 22.31
CA PRO A 55 2.39 -16.63 23.27
C PRO A 55 3.06 -17.93 22.80
N GLY A 56 3.17 -18.16 21.49
CA GLY A 56 3.92 -19.29 20.93
C GLY A 56 5.41 -19.26 21.28
N ILE A 57 6.05 -18.09 21.15
CA ILE A 57 7.45 -17.89 21.53
C ILE A 57 7.63 -18.09 23.04
N ALA A 58 6.72 -17.53 23.85
CA ALA A 58 6.78 -17.64 25.30
C ALA A 58 6.61 -19.09 25.79
N ILE A 59 5.67 -19.84 25.21
CA ILE A 59 5.48 -21.27 25.51
C ILE A 59 6.71 -22.08 25.09
N ALA A 60 7.26 -21.82 23.90
CA ALA A 60 8.47 -22.51 23.42
C ALA A 60 9.64 -22.29 24.40
N PHE A 61 9.81 -21.07 24.91
CA PHE A 61 10.81 -20.80 25.95
C PHE A 61 10.55 -21.57 27.25
N LEU A 62 9.30 -21.60 27.73
CA LEU A 62 8.96 -22.30 28.98
C LEU A 62 9.18 -23.81 28.92
N ILE A 63 8.98 -24.44 27.77
CA ILE A 63 9.15 -25.90 27.62
C ILE A 63 10.64 -26.28 27.58
N ILE A 64 11.46 -25.49 26.90
CA ILE A 64 12.84 -25.88 26.55
C ILE A 64 13.87 -25.26 27.50
N GLY A 65 13.60 -24.06 28.02
CA GLY A 65 14.49 -23.37 28.96
C GLY A 65 15.83 -22.88 28.37
N VAL A 66 16.08 -23.14 27.08
CA VAL A 66 17.29 -22.71 26.36
C VAL A 66 16.94 -21.86 25.15
N LYS A 67 17.77 -20.84 24.87
CA LYS A 67 17.62 -19.95 23.71
C LYS A 67 17.99 -20.68 22.43
N SER A 68 16.99 -21.15 21.68
CA SER A 68 17.16 -21.74 20.35
C SER A 68 16.24 -21.05 19.34
N SER A 69 16.84 -20.35 18.37
CA SER A 69 16.12 -19.54 17.37
C SER A 69 15.09 -20.37 16.59
N SER A 70 15.47 -21.56 16.13
CA SER A 70 14.61 -22.43 15.32
C SER A 70 13.35 -22.88 16.07
N ILE A 71 13.44 -23.09 17.38
CA ILE A 71 12.30 -23.60 18.16
C ILE A 71 11.34 -22.46 18.51
N PHE A 72 11.86 -21.26 18.76
CA PHE A 72 11.02 -20.07 18.96
C PHE A 72 10.24 -19.73 17.70
N LEU A 73 10.90 -19.82 16.52
CA LEU A 73 10.22 -19.66 15.23
C LEU A 73 9.14 -20.73 15.02
N LEU A 74 9.40 -21.98 15.41
CA LEU A 74 8.40 -23.05 15.32
C LEU A 74 7.19 -22.78 16.24
N GLY A 75 7.44 -22.36 17.49
CA GLY A 75 6.39 -22.00 18.45
C GLY A 75 5.56 -20.80 17.96
N ALA A 76 6.22 -19.77 17.44
CA ALA A 76 5.60 -18.61 16.81
C ALA A 76 4.70 -19.03 15.63
N LEU A 77 5.20 -19.91 14.76
CA LEU A 77 4.48 -20.41 13.59
C LEU A 77 3.23 -21.19 14.01
N ILE A 78 3.36 -22.13 14.95
CA ILE A 78 2.22 -22.93 15.43
C ILE A 78 1.15 -22.03 16.03
N SER A 79 1.54 -21.10 16.92
CA SER A 79 0.59 -20.21 17.57
C SER A 79 -0.06 -19.22 16.59
N GLY A 80 0.71 -18.67 15.65
CA GLY A 80 0.21 -17.84 14.56
C GLY A 80 -0.79 -18.57 13.67
N LEU A 81 -0.50 -19.82 13.29
CA LEU A 81 -1.43 -20.65 12.50
C LEU A 81 -2.71 -20.96 13.28
N ILE A 82 -2.63 -21.28 14.57
CA ILE A 82 -3.80 -21.45 15.44
C ILE A 82 -4.63 -20.17 15.47
N GLY A 83 -3.98 -19.01 15.62
CA GLY A 83 -4.63 -17.70 15.55
C GLY A 83 -5.37 -17.48 14.23
N THR A 84 -4.73 -17.75 13.09
CA THR A 84 -5.40 -17.64 11.77
C THR A 84 -6.58 -18.60 11.62
N PHE A 85 -6.46 -19.82 12.11
CA PHE A 85 -7.52 -20.81 12.06
C PHE A 85 -8.72 -20.37 12.91
N TRP A 86 -8.47 -19.79 14.08
CA TRP A 86 -9.51 -19.22 14.94
C TRP A 86 -10.19 -18.00 14.29
N ILE A 87 -9.42 -17.06 13.72
CA ILE A 87 -9.99 -15.91 12.98
C ILE A 87 -10.92 -16.41 11.87
N ARG A 88 -10.48 -17.40 11.09
CA ARG A 88 -11.27 -17.99 10.01
C ARG A 88 -12.49 -18.74 10.52
N GLY A 89 -12.35 -19.49 11.60
CA GLY A 89 -13.45 -20.22 12.24
C GLY A 89 -14.53 -19.28 12.76
N ILE A 90 -14.15 -18.19 13.41
CA ILE A 90 -15.07 -17.17 13.91
C ILE A 90 -15.80 -16.50 12.74
N THR A 91 -15.07 -16.05 11.73
CA THR A 91 -15.67 -15.34 10.58
C THR A 91 -16.58 -16.22 9.71
N GLN A 92 -16.34 -17.54 9.65
CA GLN A 92 -17.18 -18.45 8.86
C GLN A 92 -18.38 -19.01 9.63
N LYS A 93 -18.24 -19.23 10.95
CA LYS A 93 -19.28 -19.86 11.77
C LYS A 93 -20.16 -18.87 12.53
N THR A 94 -19.77 -17.59 12.58
CA THR A 94 -20.51 -16.55 13.32
C THR A 94 -20.87 -15.38 12.41
N HIS A 95 -21.82 -14.55 12.84
CA HIS A 95 -22.20 -13.30 12.16
C HIS A 95 -21.24 -12.12 12.46
N LEU A 96 -20.10 -12.38 13.11
CA LEU A 96 -19.14 -11.34 13.44
C LEU A 96 -18.39 -10.87 12.19
N LYS A 97 -18.19 -9.55 12.09
CA LYS A 97 -17.37 -8.96 11.03
C LYS A 97 -15.91 -9.42 11.17
N SER A 98 -15.21 -9.52 10.04
CA SER A 98 -13.79 -9.91 10.02
C SER A 98 -12.92 -9.04 10.94
N ASP A 99 -13.18 -7.74 10.98
CA ASP A 99 -12.42 -6.81 11.83
C ASP A 99 -12.64 -7.10 13.32
N THR A 100 -13.85 -7.50 13.71
CA THR A 100 -14.18 -7.90 15.09
C THR A 100 -13.45 -9.18 15.47
N ALA A 101 -13.44 -10.18 14.59
CA ALA A 101 -12.71 -11.43 14.82
C ALA A 101 -11.19 -11.19 14.96
N LEU A 102 -10.63 -10.33 14.10
CA LEU A 102 -9.22 -9.91 14.17
C LEU A 102 -8.90 -9.22 15.50
N GLY A 103 -9.71 -8.23 15.91
CA GLY A 103 -9.51 -7.51 17.17
C GLY A 103 -9.65 -8.39 18.42
N LEU A 104 -10.57 -9.37 18.39
CA LEU A 104 -10.75 -10.33 19.48
C LEU A 104 -9.52 -11.22 19.65
N ILE A 105 -9.03 -11.81 18.55
CA ILE A 105 -7.88 -12.70 18.57
C ILE A 105 -6.60 -11.95 18.94
N LEU A 106 -6.41 -10.75 18.38
CA LEU A 106 -5.34 -9.82 18.76
C LEU A 106 -5.31 -9.62 20.28
N SER A 107 -6.44 -9.19 20.87
CA SER A 107 -6.52 -8.87 22.31
C SER A 107 -6.30 -10.10 23.20
N LEU A 108 -6.89 -11.24 22.83
CA LEU A 108 -6.81 -12.48 23.60
C LEU A 108 -5.37 -13.03 23.62
N PHE A 109 -4.77 -13.19 22.44
CA PHE A 109 -3.42 -13.74 22.32
C PHE A 109 -2.37 -12.78 22.86
N PHE A 110 -2.54 -11.48 22.66
CA PHE A 110 -1.62 -10.50 23.23
C PHE A 110 -1.68 -10.50 24.75
N GLY A 111 -2.87 -10.46 25.35
CA GLY A 111 -3.04 -10.54 26.80
C GLY A 111 -2.46 -11.82 27.40
N PHE A 112 -2.71 -12.96 26.74
CA PHE A 112 -2.14 -14.25 27.15
C PHE A 112 -0.62 -14.30 27.00
N GLY A 113 -0.08 -13.81 25.87
CA GLY A 113 1.36 -13.72 25.64
C GLY A 113 2.06 -12.81 26.65
N MET A 114 1.46 -11.66 26.98
CA MET A 114 1.98 -10.74 28.00
C MET A 114 1.94 -11.35 29.40
N LEU A 115 0.91 -12.12 29.74
CA LEU A 115 0.84 -12.86 31.00
C LEU A 115 2.01 -13.85 31.11
N LEU A 116 2.24 -14.65 30.06
CA LEU A 116 3.36 -15.60 30.01
C LEU A 116 4.71 -14.89 30.08
N LEU A 117 4.87 -13.79 29.35
CA LEU A 117 6.10 -12.99 29.38
C LEU A 117 6.38 -12.45 30.78
N THR A 118 5.37 -11.89 31.45
CA THR A 118 5.49 -11.37 32.82
C THR A 118 5.84 -12.48 33.81
N TYR A 119 5.33 -13.69 33.59
CA TYR A 119 5.67 -14.86 34.39
C TYR A 119 7.13 -15.28 34.18
N ILE A 120 7.59 -15.34 32.92
CA ILE A 120 8.99 -15.66 32.57
C ILE A 120 9.95 -14.63 33.16
N GLN A 121 9.62 -13.34 33.10
CA GLN A 121 10.45 -12.25 33.62
C GLN A 121 10.69 -12.31 35.14
N LYS A 122 9.83 -13.01 35.88
CA LYS A 122 9.99 -13.22 37.33
C LYS A 122 10.91 -14.39 37.68
N GLN A 123 11.30 -15.21 36.70
CA GLN A 123 12.20 -16.35 36.92
C GLN A 123 13.67 -15.92 36.82
N PRO A 124 14.60 -16.59 37.55
CA PRO A 124 16.02 -16.22 37.55
C PRO A 124 16.70 -16.27 36.17
N ASN A 125 16.14 -17.03 35.22
CA ASN A 125 16.65 -17.15 33.83
C ASN A 125 16.01 -16.14 32.86
N ALA A 126 15.26 -15.14 33.35
CA ALA A 126 14.52 -14.17 32.55
C ALA A 126 15.34 -13.50 31.44
N ASN A 127 16.56 -13.04 31.76
CA ASN A 127 17.42 -12.33 30.79
C ASN A 127 17.94 -13.24 29.66
N GLN A 128 17.94 -14.56 29.85
CA GLN A 128 18.39 -15.50 28.82
C GLN A 128 17.36 -15.71 27.71
N ALA A 129 16.09 -15.34 27.96
CA ALA A 129 15.02 -15.55 26.99
C ALA A 129 15.16 -14.63 25.76
N GLY A 130 15.73 -13.43 25.92
CA GLY A 130 15.86 -12.46 24.84
C GLY A 130 14.51 -12.05 24.20
N LEU A 131 13.41 -12.19 24.94
CA LEU A 131 12.05 -11.98 24.41
C LEU A 131 11.79 -10.52 24.01
N GLU A 132 12.46 -9.56 24.66
CA GLU A 132 12.38 -8.14 24.32
C GLU A 132 12.90 -7.83 22.90
N SER A 133 13.89 -8.58 22.40
CA SER A 133 14.41 -8.39 21.05
C SER A 133 13.40 -8.80 19.97
N TYR A 134 12.46 -9.70 20.28
CA TYR A 134 11.37 -10.05 19.38
C TYR A 134 10.22 -9.03 19.42
N LEU A 135 10.02 -8.33 20.54
CA LEU A 135 8.99 -7.30 20.64
C LEU A 135 9.37 -6.05 19.83
N PHE A 136 10.61 -5.58 19.99
CA PHE A 136 11.09 -4.34 19.39
C PHE A 136 11.92 -4.53 18.12
N GLY A 137 12.28 -5.78 17.79
CA GLY A 137 13.12 -6.12 16.65
C GLY A 137 14.58 -5.79 16.89
N GLN A 138 15.47 -6.72 16.53
CA GLN A 138 16.90 -6.48 16.59
C GLN A 138 17.59 -7.19 15.42
N ALA A 139 17.68 -6.50 14.27
CA ALA A 139 18.30 -7.05 13.08
C ALA A 139 19.77 -7.44 13.28
N ALA A 140 20.47 -6.83 14.25
CA ALA A 140 21.83 -7.22 14.65
C ALA A 140 21.94 -8.66 15.19
N THR A 141 20.82 -9.31 15.53
CA THR A 141 20.80 -10.72 15.96
C THR A 141 20.66 -11.72 14.83
N LEU A 142 20.60 -11.26 13.56
CA LEU A 142 20.51 -12.13 12.39
C LEU A 142 21.79 -12.93 12.21
N LEU A 143 21.64 -14.25 12.10
CA LEU A 143 22.71 -15.14 11.65
C LEU A 143 22.59 -15.42 10.14
N GLU A 144 23.69 -15.86 9.53
CA GLU A 144 23.70 -16.27 8.11
C GLU A 144 22.69 -17.40 7.84
N SER A 145 22.52 -18.32 8.80
CA SER A 145 21.51 -19.38 8.74
C SER A 145 20.09 -18.85 8.62
N ASP A 146 19.78 -17.74 9.30
CA ASP A 146 18.45 -17.13 9.28
C ASP A 146 18.20 -16.47 7.92
N VAL A 147 19.22 -15.82 7.35
CA VAL A 147 19.14 -15.21 6.01
C VAL A 147 18.96 -16.28 4.94
N TRP A 148 19.69 -17.39 5.00
CA TRP A 148 19.49 -18.53 4.09
C TRP A 148 18.07 -19.08 4.17
N LEU A 149 17.53 -19.25 5.37
CA LEU A 149 16.15 -19.68 5.58
C LEU A 149 15.17 -18.67 4.94
N MET A 150 15.35 -17.37 5.17
CA MET A 150 14.54 -16.32 4.55
C MET A 150 14.60 -16.35 3.02
N VAL A 151 15.78 -16.54 2.44
CA VAL A 151 15.96 -16.65 0.99
C VAL A 151 15.24 -17.88 0.44
N ILE A 152 15.39 -19.04 1.07
CA ILE A 152 14.72 -20.28 0.66
C ILE A 152 13.20 -20.11 0.72
N VAL A 153 12.66 -19.58 1.82
CA VAL A 153 11.22 -19.36 1.97
C VAL A 153 10.70 -18.31 0.99
N THR A 154 11.47 -17.25 0.75
CA THR A 154 11.13 -16.23 -0.26
C THR A 154 11.12 -16.83 -1.66
N GLY A 155 12.11 -17.65 -2.01
CA GLY A 155 12.15 -18.36 -3.28
C GLY A 155 10.98 -19.31 -3.47
N ILE A 156 10.68 -20.14 -2.46
CA ILE A 156 9.54 -21.07 -2.48
C ILE A 156 8.21 -20.32 -2.62
N SER A 157 8.00 -19.27 -1.82
CA SER A 157 6.78 -18.47 -1.88
C SER A 157 6.63 -17.77 -3.23
N LEU A 158 7.71 -17.22 -3.79
CA LEU A 158 7.69 -16.61 -5.12
C LEU A 158 7.34 -17.64 -6.21
N VAL A 159 7.97 -18.81 -6.20
CA VAL A 159 7.69 -19.89 -7.18
C VAL A 159 6.22 -20.30 -7.10
N ILE A 160 5.68 -20.48 -5.89
CA ILE A 160 4.28 -20.88 -5.70
C ILE A 160 3.32 -19.77 -6.14
N VAL A 161 3.62 -18.50 -5.83
CA VAL A 161 2.82 -17.36 -6.29
C VAL A 161 2.83 -17.25 -7.81
N LEU A 162 3.96 -17.53 -8.46
CA LEU A 162 4.07 -17.54 -9.92
C LEU A 162 3.32 -18.73 -10.54
N LEU A 163 3.40 -19.91 -9.93
CA LEU A 163 2.71 -21.11 -10.40
C LEU A 163 1.18 -20.95 -10.31
N PHE A 164 0.70 -20.45 -9.17
CA PHE A 164 -0.73 -20.19 -8.92
C PHE A 164 -1.15 -18.75 -9.27
N TRP A 165 -0.42 -18.07 -10.16
CA TRP A 165 -0.64 -16.65 -10.43
C TRP A 165 -2.05 -16.36 -10.97
N LYS A 166 -2.57 -17.23 -11.83
CA LYS A 166 -3.88 -17.07 -12.46
C LYS A 166 -4.99 -17.29 -11.43
N GLU A 167 -4.85 -18.31 -10.61
CA GLU A 167 -5.77 -18.75 -9.57
C GLU A 167 -5.85 -17.72 -8.44
N LEU A 168 -4.70 -17.25 -7.96
CA LEU A 168 -4.63 -16.20 -6.94
C LEU A 168 -5.22 -14.89 -7.46
N LYS A 169 -4.94 -14.53 -8.73
CA LYS A 169 -5.52 -13.32 -9.33
C LYS A 169 -7.04 -13.41 -9.39
N LEU A 170 -7.59 -14.53 -9.88
CA LEU A 170 -9.04 -14.72 -9.96
C LEU A 170 -9.67 -14.66 -8.56
N LEU A 171 -9.08 -15.34 -7.57
CA LEU A 171 -9.57 -15.35 -6.19
C LEU A 171 -9.65 -13.95 -5.56
N LEU A 172 -8.71 -13.07 -5.89
CA LEU A 172 -8.66 -11.70 -5.33
C LEU A 172 -9.76 -10.80 -5.88
N PHE A 173 -10.12 -10.94 -7.16
CA PHE A 173 -11.04 -10.04 -7.83
C PHE A 173 -12.48 -10.59 -7.86
N ASP A 174 -12.63 -11.90 -8.02
CA ASP A 174 -13.94 -12.56 -8.02
C ASP A 174 -13.85 -13.98 -7.43
N PRO A 175 -14.08 -14.11 -6.10
CA PRO A 175 -14.05 -15.40 -5.42
C PRO A 175 -15.14 -16.36 -5.92
N ASP A 176 -16.28 -15.85 -6.39
CA ASP A 176 -17.42 -16.69 -6.79
C ASP A 176 -17.23 -17.21 -8.21
N TYR A 177 -16.74 -16.38 -9.13
CA TYR A 177 -16.27 -16.84 -10.45
C TYR A 177 -15.13 -17.85 -10.34
N THR A 178 -14.23 -17.67 -9.37
CA THR A 178 -13.17 -18.66 -9.12
C THR A 178 -13.74 -20.02 -8.71
N LYS A 179 -14.84 -20.06 -7.94
CA LYS A 179 -15.53 -21.31 -7.59
C LYS A 179 -16.23 -21.94 -8.79
N THR A 180 -16.86 -21.15 -9.66
CA THR A 180 -17.56 -21.70 -10.85
C THR A 180 -16.58 -22.32 -11.84
N LEU A 181 -15.34 -21.85 -11.89
CA LEU A 181 -14.24 -22.46 -12.65
C LEU A 181 -13.70 -23.77 -12.04
N GLY A 182 -14.21 -24.21 -10.89
CA GLY A 182 -13.81 -25.47 -10.24
C GLY A 182 -12.56 -25.37 -9.36
N PHE A 183 -12.01 -24.17 -9.14
CA PHE A 183 -10.87 -24.00 -8.25
C PHE A 183 -11.28 -24.07 -6.78
N ASN A 184 -10.45 -24.74 -5.97
CA ASN A 184 -10.65 -24.79 -4.53
C ASN A 184 -10.20 -23.47 -3.87
N THR A 185 -11.13 -22.51 -3.79
CA THR A 185 -10.89 -21.21 -3.16
C THR A 185 -10.41 -21.31 -1.71
N LYS A 186 -10.87 -22.32 -0.96
CA LYS A 186 -10.45 -22.54 0.43
C LYS A 186 -8.98 -22.91 0.53
N PHE A 187 -8.47 -23.73 -0.41
CA PHE A 187 -7.08 -24.14 -0.45
C PHE A 187 -6.15 -22.96 -0.78
N LEU A 188 -6.48 -22.20 -1.83
CA LEU A 188 -5.71 -21.02 -2.23
C LEU A 188 -5.67 -19.95 -1.12
N ASP A 189 -6.78 -19.77 -0.41
CA ASP A 189 -6.91 -18.88 0.74
C ASP A 189 -6.01 -19.31 1.91
N ILE A 190 -5.98 -20.60 2.25
CA ILE A 190 -5.07 -21.15 3.28
C ILE A 190 -3.62 -20.99 2.83
N LEU A 191 -3.33 -21.29 1.56
CA LEU A 191 -1.98 -21.25 1.00
C LEU A 191 -1.36 -19.86 1.15
N ILE A 192 -2.04 -18.82 0.67
CA ILE A 192 -1.53 -17.45 0.76
C ILE A 192 -1.43 -16.97 2.22
N THR A 193 -2.41 -17.32 3.05
CA THR A 193 -2.42 -16.94 4.47
C THR A 193 -1.26 -17.61 5.21
N THR A 194 -0.95 -18.87 4.90
CA THR A 194 0.19 -19.59 5.48
C THR A 194 1.50 -18.92 5.11
N PHE A 195 1.70 -18.52 3.86
CA PHE A 195 2.90 -17.77 3.48
C PHE A 195 3.01 -16.42 4.19
N ILE A 196 1.88 -15.72 4.37
CA ILE A 196 1.85 -14.47 5.14
C ILE A 196 2.28 -14.73 6.59
N VAL A 197 1.75 -15.78 7.24
CA VAL A 197 2.14 -16.14 8.62
C VAL A 197 3.62 -16.48 8.69
N VAL A 198 4.14 -17.29 7.77
CA VAL A 198 5.56 -17.65 7.73
C VAL A 198 6.43 -16.40 7.56
N ALA A 199 6.08 -15.51 6.64
CA ALA A 199 6.82 -14.25 6.44
C ALA A 199 6.78 -13.34 7.67
N ILE A 200 5.64 -13.26 8.35
CA ILE A 200 5.52 -12.52 9.62
C ILE A 200 6.48 -13.09 10.65
N VAL A 201 6.43 -14.42 10.88
CA VAL A 201 7.25 -15.11 11.89
C VAL A 201 8.75 -14.91 11.63
N LEU A 202 9.20 -15.00 10.38
CA LEU A 202 10.59 -14.75 10.01
C LEU A 202 11.01 -13.29 10.25
N GLY A 203 10.09 -12.34 10.08
CA GLY A 203 10.36 -10.93 10.32
C GLY A 203 10.28 -10.49 11.78
N LEU A 204 9.68 -11.30 12.68
CA LEU A 204 9.54 -10.91 14.10
C LEU A 204 10.90 -10.64 14.75
N GLN A 205 11.94 -11.38 14.40
CA GLN A 205 13.27 -11.20 14.98
C GLN A 205 13.97 -9.91 14.49
N THR A 206 13.70 -9.51 13.26
CA THR A 206 14.42 -8.41 12.58
C THR A 206 13.76 -7.06 12.82
N VAL A 207 12.46 -6.98 12.59
CA VAL A 207 11.68 -5.73 12.64
C VAL A 207 10.88 -5.63 13.94
N GLY A 208 10.51 -6.76 14.54
CA GLY A 208 9.78 -6.80 15.81
C GLY A 208 8.28 -6.94 15.64
N VAL A 209 7.63 -7.58 16.61
CA VAL A 209 6.19 -7.89 16.59
C VAL A 209 5.32 -6.67 16.30
N VAL A 210 5.60 -5.55 16.95
CA VAL A 210 4.78 -4.32 16.84
C VAL A 210 4.90 -3.69 15.44
N LEU A 211 6.06 -3.83 14.81
CA LEU A 211 6.43 -3.14 13.58
C LEU A 211 6.25 -4.02 12.34
N MET A 212 6.04 -5.33 12.53
CA MET A 212 5.85 -6.28 11.43
C MET A 212 4.60 -5.99 10.60
N SER A 213 3.51 -5.54 11.23
CA SER A 213 2.29 -5.15 10.51
C SER A 213 2.56 -3.99 9.55
N ALA A 214 3.32 -3.00 9.98
CA ALA A 214 3.73 -1.88 9.15
C ALA A 214 4.63 -2.32 7.98
N MET A 215 5.62 -3.19 8.23
CA MET A 215 6.52 -3.68 7.16
C MET A 215 5.79 -4.52 6.11
N LEU A 216 4.76 -5.27 6.51
CA LEU A 216 3.91 -6.02 5.58
C LEU A 216 3.02 -5.09 4.75
N LEU A 217 2.44 -4.05 5.35
CA LEU A 217 1.40 -3.23 4.72
C LEU A 217 1.92 -2.00 3.98
N ALA A 218 2.92 -1.30 4.53
CA ALA A 218 3.42 -0.03 4.00
C ALA A 218 3.92 -0.14 2.55
N PRO A 219 4.86 -1.04 2.19
CA PRO A 219 5.33 -1.15 0.80
C PRO A 219 4.21 -1.55 -0.18
N ALA A 220 3.27 -2.40 0.27
CA ALA A 220 2.12 -2.79 -0.53
C ALA A 220 1.12 -1.63 -0.76
N ALA A 221 0.88 -0.83 0.28
CA ALA A 221 0.04 0.37 0.20
C ALA A 221 0.67 1.43 -0.69
N ALA A 222 1.99 1.64 -0.59
CA ALA A 222 2.76 2.52 -1.47
C ALA A 222 2.59 2.08 -2.94
N ALA A 223 2.91 0.83 -3.25
CA ALA A 223 2.83 0.29 -4.62
C ALA A 223 1.42 0.38 -5.23
N ARG A 224 0.37 0.17 -4.43
CA ARG A 224 -1.03 0.29 -4.86
C ARG A 224 -1.38 1.69 -5.37
N GLN A 225 -0.69 2.74 -4.92
CA GLN A 225 -0.94 4.08 -5.44
C GLN A 225 -0.41 4.27 -6.86
N TRP A 226 0.67 3.58 -7.25
CA TRP A 226 1.32 3.78 -8.55
C TRP A 226 0.68 3.01 -9.69
N THR A 227 -0.03 1.91 -9.40
CA THR A 227 -0.53 1.02 -10.44
C THR A 227 -1.87 0.38 -10.11
N ASN A 228 -2.63 0.08 -11.17
CA ASN A 228 -3.86 -0.71 -11.11
C ASN A 228 -3.65 -2.17 -11.55
N ASN A 229 -2.44 -2.54 -11.98
CA ASN A 229 -2.14 -3.90 -12.42
C ASN A 229 -1.48 -4.68 -11.27
N LEU A 230 -2.06 -5.84 -10.92
CA LEU A 230 -1.56 -6.71 -9.86
C LEU A 230 -0.08 -7.09 -10.04
N GLY A 231 0.34 -7.45 -11.25
CA GLY A 231 1.73 -7.85 -11.52
C GLY A 231 2.72 -6.73 -11.23
N LYS A 232 2.41 -5.52 -11.69
CA LYS A 232 3.20 -4.33 -11.41
C LYS A 232 3.17 -3.99 -9.92
N MET A 233 2.02 -4.14 -9.26
CA MET A 233 1.86 -3.85 -7.83
C MET A 233 2.74 -4.76 -6.98
N VAL A 234 2.76 -6.07 -7.25
CA VAL A 234 3.59 -7.05 -6.53
C VAL A 234 5.08 -6.71 -6.69
N PHE A 235 5.52 -6.43 -7.92
CA PHE A 235 6.91 -6.08 -8.20
C PHE A 235 7.33 -4.77 -7.52
N LEU A 236 6.53 -3.71 -7.65
CA LEU A 236 6.76 -2.42 -6.99
C LEU A 236 6.78 -2.56 -5.46
N ALA A 237 5.88 -3.36 -4.89
CA ALA A 237 5.83 -3.57 -3.44
C ALA A 237 7.08 -4.30 -2.94
N ALA A 238 7.53 -5.33 -3.66
CA ALA A 238 8.79 -6.02 -3.34
C ALA A 238 9.99 -5.06 -3.43
N LEU A 239 10.03 -4.20 -4.46
CA LEU A 239 11.11 -3.22 -4.63
C LEU A 239 11.11 -2.15 -3.52
N PHE A 240 9.94 -1.62 -3.16
CA PHE A 240 9.81 -0.65 -2.06
C PHE A 240 10.13 -1.29 -0.70
N GLY A 241 9.72 -2.53 -0.48
CA GLY A 241 10.07 -3.27 0.73
C GLY A 241 11.58 -3.53 0.83
N ALA A 242 12.19 -4.05 -0.23
CA ALA A 242 13.62 -4.32 -0.27
C ALA A 242 14.46 -3.05 -0.09
N SER A 243 14.10 -1.98 -0.80
CA SER A 243 14.77 -0.67 -0.65
C SER A 243 14.59 -0.07 0.74
N SER A 244 13.43 -0.24 1.37
CA SER A 244 13.23 0.18 2.77
C SER A 244 14.12 -0.60 3.73
N GLY A 245 14.31 -1.91 3.51
CA GLY A 245 15.24 -2.74 4.27
C GLY A 245 16.69 -2.26 4.13
N VAL A 246 17.16 -2.09 2.89
CA VAL A 246 18.55 -1.65 2.61
C VAL A 246 18.82 -0.25 3.15
N LEU A 247 17.95 0.72 2.84
CA LEU A 247 18.11 2.11 3.28
C LEU A 247 17.94 2.24 4.79
N GLY A 248 17.01 1.49 5.40
CA GLY A 248 16.81 1.48 6.84
C GLY A 248 18.03 0.94 7.58
N THR A 249 18.60 -0.17 7.10
CA THR A 249 19.86 -0.71 7.63
C THR A 249 21.02 0.27 7.44
N ALA A 250 21.11 0.94 6.28
CA ALA A 250 22.16 1.91 6.00
C ALA A 250 22.13 3.11 6.95
N ILE A 251 20.94 3.68 7.18
CA ILE A 251 20.76 4.81 8.10
C ILE A 251 21.07 4.39 9.53
N SER A 252 20.61 3.20 9.93
CA SER A 252 20.85 2.64 11.26
C SER A 252 22.33 2.33 11.51
N ALA A 253 23.08 1.91 10.50
CA ALA A 253 24.52 1.65 10.61
C ALA A 253 25.34 2.95 10.70
N SER A 254 24.87 4.04 10.07
CA SER A 254 25.58 5.33 10.09
C SER A 254 25.38 6.12 11.39
N HIS A 255 24.43 5.75 12.26
CA HIS A 255 24.15 6.46 13.51
C HIS A 255 24.20 5.50 14.69
N ASN A 256 25.02 5.81 15.70
CA ASN A 256 25.11 5.00 16.91
C ASN A 256 23.76 5.00 17.67
N ASN A 257 23.37 3.85 18.21
CA ASN A 257 22.18 3.62 19.05
C ASN A 257 20.81 3.70 18.37
N LEU A 258 20.71 3.62 17.03
CA LEU A 258 19.41 3.42 16.38
C LEU A 258 19.06 1.94 16.27
N SER A 259 17.83 1.57 16.66
CA SER A 259 17.31 0.23 16.39
C SER A 259 16.91 0.11 14.91
N THR A 260 17.47 -0.88 14.24
CA THR A 260 17.23 -1.18 12.83
C THR A 260 15.74 -1.35 12.46
N GLY A 261 14.94 -2.01 13.30
CA GLY A 261 13.53 -2.29 13.01
C GLY A 261 12.67 -1.02 12.84
N PRO A 262 12.62 -0.13 13.84
CA PRO A 262 11.94 1.16 13.74
C PRO A 262 12.40 2.02 12.57
N VAL A 263 13.71 2.07 12.29
CA VAL A 263 14.26 2.88 11.18
C VAL A 263 13.77 2.36 9.83
N ILE A 264 13.75 1.04 9.61
CA ILE A 264 13.22 0.43 8.39
C ILE A 264 11.74 0.83 8.18
N VAL A 265 10.92 0.80 9.23
CA VAL A 265 9.51 1.17 9.15
C VAL A 265 9.33 2.66 8.86
N LEU A 266 10.14 3.54 9.46
CA LEU A 266 10.10 4.97 9.16
C LEU A 266 10.45 5.25 7.69
N VAL A 267 11.46 4.57 7.15
CA VAL A 267 11.81 4.67 5.72
C VAL A 267 10.65 4.18 4.84
N ALA A 268 10.04 3.04 5.17
CA ALA A 268 8.85 2.55 4.46
C ALA A 268 7.68 3.56 4.55
N GLY A 269 7.50 4.21 5.70
CA GLY A 269 6.52 5.28 5.90
C GLY A 269 6.77 6.51 5.02
N VAL A 270 8.04 6.91 4.84
CA VAL A 270 8.42 7.97 3.91
C VAL A 270 8.07 7.59 2.47
N PHE A 271 8.35 6.35 2.04
CA PHE A 271 7.93 5.88 0.72
C PHE A 271 6.41 5.90 0.52
N VAL A 272 5.64 5.56 1.56
CA VAL A 272 4.17 5.65 1.55
C VAL A 272 3.71 7.10 1.41
N LEU A 273 4.24 8.02 2.21
CA LEU A 273 3.91 9.45 2.14
C LEU A 273 4.24 10.03 0.76
N PHE A 274 5.43 9.73 0.24
CA PHE A 274 5.84 10.13 -1.10
C PHE A 274 4.87 9.58 -2.16
N SER A 275 4.50 8.30 -2.05
CA SER A 275 3.55 7.66 -2.98
C SER A 275 2.15 8.28 -2.92
N PHE A 276 1.68 8.68 -1.75
CA PHE A 276 0.38 9.36 -1.59
C PHE A 276 0.37 10.76 -2.20
N ILE A 277 1.48 11.48 -2.13
CA ILE A 277 1.59 12.84 -2.64
C ILE A 277 1.76 12.83 -4.17
N PHE A 278 2.66 11.98 -4.69
CA PHE A 278 3.12 12.01 -6.08
C PHE A 278 2.48 10.97 -7.00
N SER A 279 1.57 10.11 -6.52
CA SER A 279 0.92 9.13 -7.41
C SER A 279 0.12 9.82 -8.55
N PRO A 280 0.35 9.44 -9.82
CA PRO A 280 -0.30 10.08 -10.97
C PRO A 280 -1.80 9.76 -11.11
N GLY A 281 -2.25 8.63 -10.55
CA GLY A 281 -3.63 8.15 -10.66
C GLY A 281 -4.51 8.47 -9.45
N ARG A 282 -3.94 8.39 -8.24
CA ARG A 282 -4.66 8.54 -6.97
C ARG A 282 -4.03 9.58 -6.04
N GLY A 283 -2.90 10.17 -6.42
CA GLY A 283 -2.19 11.13 -5.59
C GLY A 283 -2.96 12.44 -5.46
N LEU A 284 -2.87 13.04 -4.27
CA LEU A 284 -3.60 14.25 -3.92
C LEU A 284 -3.25 15.43 -4.84
N LEU A 285 -1.97 15.55 -5.23
CA LEU A 285 -1.51 16.63 -6.12
C LEU A 285 -2.10 16.52 -7.52
N PHE A 286 -1.99 15.35 -8.16
CA PHE A 286 -2.50 15.17 -9.52
C PHE A 286 -4.03 15.19 -9.57
N ARG A 287 -4.71 14.76 -8.50
CA ARG A 287 -6.16 14.93 -8.36
C ARG A 287 -6.55 16.40 -8.32
N GLU A 288 -5.87 17.21 -7.51
CA GLU A 288 -6.15 18.65 -7.39
C GLU A 288 -5.82 19.41 -8.69
N ILE A 289 -4.71 19.07 -9.36
CA ILE A 289 -4.35 19.65 -10.66
C ILE A 289 -5.40 19.31 -11.72
N ARG A 290 -5.83 18.04 -11.80
CA ARG A 290 -6.88 17.62 -12.73
C ARG A 290 -8.22 18.27 -12.42
N PHE A 291 -8.58 18.39 -11.13
CA PHE A 291 -9.80 19.05 -10.70
C PHE A 291 -9.80 20.54 -11.07
N ARG A 292 -8.68 21.24 -10.85
CA ARG A 292 -8.50 22.64 -11.27
C ARG A 292 -8.57 22.80 -12.78
N LYS A 293 -7.92 21.91 -13.55
CA LYS A 293 -7.98 21.93 -15.01
C LYS A 293 -9.40 21.69 -15.51
N ASN A 294 -10.07 20.64 -15.02
CA ASN A 294 -11.47 20.34 -15.37
C ASN A 294 -12.40 21.50 -15.01
N ARG A 295 -12.22 22.15 -13.84
CA ARG A 295 -13.01 23.32 -13.45
C ARG A 295 -12.81 24.49 -14.40
N ASN A 296 -11.57 24.75 -14.83
CA ASN A 296 -11.27 25.82 -15.80
C ASN A 296 -11.84 25.49 -17.19
N ASP A 297 -11.73 24.24 -17.64
CA ASP A 297 -12.28 23.79 -18.93
C ASP A 297 -13.82 23.83 -18.91
N LEU A 298 -14.46 23.47 -17.80
CA LEU A 298 -15.91 23.63 -17.60
C LEU A 298 -16.35 25.10 -17.62
N GLN A 299 -15.59 26.01 -17.01
CA GLN A 299 -15.89 27.44 -17.09
C GLN A 299 -15.79 27.97 -18.53
N LEU A 300 -14.80 27.51 -19.30
CA LEU A 300 -14.66 27.82 -20.72
C LEU A 300 -15.85 27.31 -21.53
N HIS A 301 -16.23 26.04 -21.38
CA HIS A 301 -17.37 25.46 -22.09
C HIS A 301 -18.70 26.13 -21.73
N LYS A 302 -18.93 26.45 -20.45
CA LYS A 302 -20.12 27.20 -20.01
C LYS A 302 -20.18 28.60 -20.64
N THR A 303 -19.05 29.31 -20.67
CA THR A 303 -18.98 30.64 -21.29
C THR A 303 -19.26 30.54 -22.79
N LEU A 304 -18.64 29.59 -23.49
CA LEU A 304 -18.83 29.37 -24.92
C LEU A 304 -20.28 28.97 -25.26
N SER A 305 -20.88 28.07 -24.48
CA SER A 305 -22.29 27.66 -24.65
C SER A 305 -23.27 28.82 -24.40
N PHE A 306 -23.01 29.66 -23.40
CA PHE A 306 -23.81 30.86 -23.17
C PHE A 306 -23.71 31.85 -24.34
N MET A 307 -22.51 32.05 -24.87
CA MET A 307 -22.28 32.89 -26.06
C MET A 307 -22.98 32.31 -27.30
N TYR A 308 -23.00 30.98 -27.45
CA TYR A 308 -23.68 30.30 -28.55
C TYR A 308 -25.19 30.53 -28.52
N ASN A 309 -25.82 30.42 -27.35
CA ASN A 309 -27.25 30.71 -27.20
C ASN A 309 -27.62 32.16 -27.59
N ILE A 310 -26.70 33.11 -27.37
CA ILE A 310 -26.89 34.49 -27.80
C ILE A 310 -26.71 34.61 -29.32
N ALA A 311 -25.64 34.04 -29.87
CA ALA A 311 -25.33 34.10 -31.29
C ALA A 311 -26.38 33.40 -32.16
N SER A 312 -26.93 32.26 -31.71
CA SER A 312 -27.96 31.49 -32.44
C SER A 312 -29.32 32.22 -32.56
N THR A 313 -29.52 33.29 -31.80
CA THR A 313 -30.74 34.13 -31.89
C THR A 313 -30.66 35.12 -33.07
N HIS A 314 -29.51 35.26 -33.71
CA HIS A 314 -29.27 36.18 -34.83
C HIS A 314 -29.04 35.42 -36.14
N GLU A 315 -29.43 36.02 -37.27
CA GLU A 315 -29.16 35.45 -38.60
C GLU A 315 -27.66 35.48 -38.96
N ASP A 316 -26.91 36.44 -38.41
CA ASP A 316 -25.45 36.56 -38.57
C ASP A 316 -24.71 36.04 -37.33
N ILE A 317 -23.90 35.01 -37.53
CA ILE A 317 -23.08 34.35 -36.50
C ILE A 317 -22.03 35.33 -35.93
N SER A 318 -21.53 36.25 -36.77
CA SER A 318 -20.49 37.21 -36.41
C SER A 318 -21.05 38.52 -35.85
N HIS A 319 -22.35 38.57 -35.53
CA HIS A 319 -22.95 39.76 -34.94
C HIS A 319 -22.22 40.16 -33.64
N PRO A 320 -21.80 41.43 -33.49
CA PRO A 320 -21.05 41.85 -32.31
C PRO A 320 -21.99 42.11 -31.12
N HIS A 321 -21.67 41.54 -29.96
CA HIS A 321 -22.39 41.72 -28.69
C HIS A 321 -21.52 42.39 -27.63
N ALA A 322 -22.13 43.14 -26.72
CA ALA A 322 -21.40 43.79 -25.63
C ALA A 322 -20.91 42.77 -24.58
N ILE A 323 -19.64 42.87 -24.17
CA ILE A 323 -19.05 42.01 -23.12
C ILE A 323 -19.82 42.13 -21.78
N LYS A 324 -20.49 43.27 -21.53
CA LYS A 324 -21.30 43.51 -20.33
C LYS A 324 -22.39 42.45 -20.12
N ILE A 325 -22.90 41.83 -21.19
CA ILE A 325 -23.92 40.76 -21.10
C ILE A 325 -23.37 39.53 -20.36
N LEU A 326 -22.06 39.27 -20.48
CA LEU A 326 -21.40 38.12 -19.84
C LEU A 326 -21.16 38.33 -18.34
N ASN A 327 -21.18 39.57 -17.83
CA ASN A 327 -20.85 39.86 -16.43
C ASN A 327 -21.83 39.23 -15.42
N ASN A 328 -23.07 38.97 -15.83
CA ASN A 328 -24.10 38.38 -14.97
C ASN A 328 -24.11 36.84 -15.04
N PHE A 329 -23.29 36.22 -15.89
CA PHE A 329 -23.28 34.78 -16.08
C PHE A 329 -22.33 34.06 -15.11
N GLN A 330 -22.85 33.08 -14.36
CA GLN A 330 -22.06 32.23 -13.47
C GLN A 330 -21.15 31.29 -14.28
N GLY A 331 -19.91 31.74 -14.51
CA GLY A 331 -18.92 31.00 -15.29
C GLY A 331 -18.00 31.92 -16.10
N PHE A 332 -18.40 33.17 -16.32
CA PHE A 332 -17.61 34.17 -16.99
C PHE A 332 -16.44 34.65 -16.12
N THR A 333 -15.23 34.64 -16.70
CA THR A 333 -14.07 35.35 -16.17
C THR A 333 -13.32 36.00 -17.34
N ARG A 334 -12.66 37.14 -17.12
CA ARG A 334 -11.83 37.76 -18.18
C ARG A 334 -10.79 36.81 -18.76
N LYS A 335 -10.25 35.91 -17.92
CA LYS A 335 -9.32 34.86 -18.34
C LYS A 335 -9.97 33.78 -19.21
N SER A 336 -11.26 33.47 -19.03
CA SER A 336 -11.94 32.51 -19.90
C SER A 336 -12.18 33.13 -21.28
N LEU A 337 -12.57 34.41 -21.34
CA LEU A 337 -12.76 35.13 -22.60
C LEU A 337 -11.47 35.25 -23.41
N GLN A 338 -10.35 35.64 -22.77
CA GLN A 338 -9.04 35.71 -23.43
C GLN A 338 -8.59 34.35 -24.00
N LYS A 339 -8.84 33.26 -23.27
CA LYS A 339 -8.55 31.91 -23.76
C LYS A 339 -9.46 31.45 -24.91
N LEU A 340 -10.68 31.97 -25.00
CA LEU A 340 -11.57 31.69 -26.14
C LEU A 340 -11.10 32.45 -27.38
N GLU A 341 -10.56 33.65 -27.20
CA GLU A 341 -9.90 34.42 -28.26
C GLU A 341 -8.60 33.75 -28.73
N ASP A 342 -7.73 33.31 -27.80
CA ASP A 342 -6.50 32.57 -28.13
C ASP A 342 -6.76 31.27 -28.92
N LYS A 343 -7.95 30.68 -28.74
CA LYS A 343 -8.40 29.47 -29.44
C LYS A 343 -9.17 29.76 -30.74
N ASP A 344 -9.29 31.03 -31.13
CA ASP A 344 -10.03 31.49 -32.29
C ASP A 344 -11.52 31.10 -32.26
N TYR A 345 -12.13 31.01 -31.08
CA TYR A 345 -13.57 30.72 -30.92
C TYR A 345 -14.42 31.99 -30.83
N VAL A 346 -13.80 33.10 -30.47
CA VAL A 346 -14.44 34.41 -30.30
C VAL A 346 -13.43 35.47 -30.71
N LYS A 347 -13.90 36.53 -31.38
CA LYS A 347 -13.10 37.72 -31.66
C LYS A 347 -13.50 38.86 -30.71
N ILE A 348 -12.52 39.56 -30.14
CA ILE A 348 -12.77 40.66 -29.21
C ILE A 348 -12.35 41.98 -29.87
N ASP A 349 -13.32 42.84 -30.16
CA ASP A 349 -13.10 44.17 -30.72
C ASP A 349 -13.56 45.23 -29.70
N GLY A 350 -12.64 45.66 -28.83
CA GLY A 350 -12.90 46.67 -27.80
C GLY A 350 -13.93 46.23 -26.73
N PRO A 351 -15.08 46.89 -26.58
CA PRO A 351 -16.14 46.48 -25.63
C PRO A 351 -17.06 45.37 -26.18
N MET A 352 -16.83 44.92 -27.42
CA MET A 352 -17.68 43.98 -28.13
C MET A 352 -16.95 42.65 -28.34
N TRP A 353 -17.72 41.57 -28.41
CA TRP A 353 -17.26 40.25 -28.80
C TRP A 353 -18.14 39.73 -29.94
N SER A 354 -17.58 38.94 -30.85
CA SER A 354 -18.33 38.22 -31.88
C SER A 354 -17.87 36.76 -31.93
N MET A 355 -18.77 35.86 -32.31
CA MET A 355 -18.44 34.45 -32.45
C MET A 355 -17.82 34.18 -33.82
N THR A 356 -16.78 33.35 -33.87
CA THR A 356 -16.18 32.86 -35.12
C THR A 356 -16.93 31.63 -35.62
N GLU A 357 -16.83 31.29 -36.91
CA GLU A 357 -17.43 30.06 -37.46
C GLU A 357 -16.91 28.80 -36.73
N THR A 358 -15.61 28.77 -36.44
CA THR A 358 -14.92 27.72 -35.65
C THR A 358 -15.48 27.60 -34.24
N GLY A 359 -15.70 28.72 -33.56
CA GLY A 359 -16.32 28.77 -32.23
C GLY A 359 -17.77 28.30 -32.25
N TYR A 360 -18.55 28.70 -33.26
CA TYR A 360 -19.95 28.34 -33.41
C TYR A 360 -20.15 26.83 -33.65
N HIS A 361 -19.40 26.24 -34.57
CA HIS A 361 -19.46 24.79 -34.82
C HIS A 361 -19.01 23.98 -33.61
N THR A 362 -17.98 24.42 -32.90
CA THR A 362 -17.50 23.76 -31.68
C THR A 362 -18.54 23.83 -30.56
N ALA A 363 -19.18 24.98 -30.38
CA ALA A 363 -20.24 25.17 -29.39
C ALA A 363 -21.51 24.38 -29.72
N ALA A 364 -21.92 24.35 -31.00
CA ALA A 364 -23.06 23.57 -31.47
C ALA A 364 -22.87 22.06 -31.24
N ASN A 365 -21.66 21.55 -31.50
CA ASN A 365 -21.34 20.14 -31.25
C ASN A 365 -21.38 19.80 -29.75
N LEU A 366 -20.89 20.69 -28.89
CA LEU A 366 -20.97 20.54 -27.44
C LEU A 366 -22.43 20.57 -26.95
N TYR A 367 -23.25 21.47 -27.48
CA TYR A 367 -24.67 21.59 -27.14
C TYR A 367 -25.47 20.35 -27.53
N ASN A 368 -25.25 19.81 -28.74
CA ASN A 368 -25.91 18.59 -29.21
C ASN A 368 -25.51 17.33 -28.41
N GLN A 369 -24.30 17.30 -27.83
CA GLN A 369 -23.89 16.23 -26.92
C GLN A 369 -24.58 16.34 -25.55
N LEU A 370 -24.76 17.55 -25.03
CA LEU A 370 -25.45 17.78 -23.75
C LEU A 370 -26.94 17.41 -23.82
N ILE A 371 -27.62 17.71 -24.93
CA ILE A 371 -29.03 17.31 -25.13
C ILE A 371 -29.17 15.78 -25.20
N LYS A 372 -28.25 15.10 -25.88
CA LYS A 372 -28.26 13.63 -25.95
C LYS A 372 -28.06 12.94 -24.59
N GLU A 373 -27.34 13.57 -23.66
CA GLU A 373 -27.16 13.05 -22.29
C GLU A 373 -28.35 13.35 -21.36
N GLU A 374 -29.25 14.29 -21.72
CA GLU A 374 -30.47 14.58 -20.96
C GLU A 374 -31.69 13.74 -21.41
N ASP A 375 -31.66 13.18 -22.62
CA ASP A 375 -32.71 12.32 -23.21
C ASP A 375 -32.49 10.80 -22.98
N GLU A 376 -31.34 10.36 -22.45
CA GLU A 376 -31.03 8.99 -21.99
C GLU A 376 -31.13 8.88 -20.45
#